data_AF-A0A8B6X7S1-F1
#
_entry.id   AF-A0A8B6X7S1-F1
#
_cell.length_a   1.000
_cell.length_b   1.000
_cell.length_c   1.000
_cell.angle_alpha   90.00
_cell.angle_beta   90.00
_cell.angle_gamma   90.00
#
_symmetry.space_group_name_H-M   'P 1'
#
loop_
_entity.id
_entity.type
_entity.pdbx_description
1 polymer ?
#
loop_
_entity_poly.entity_id
_entity_poly.type
_entity_poly.pdbx_seq_one_letter_code
_entity_poly.pdbx_strand_id
1 'polypeptide(L)'
;MAGEEIATLGGGCFWCIEAVFVEAAGVLGVESGYAGGDVDHPTYRDVCSGRTGHAEVVRVRFDPSKVSYRELLEVFFAVHDPTTLNRQGNDVGTQYRSVVYFHSDEQRATAEAVIRELAAELRRPIVTELSPAPRFWPAEDYHQGYFAANGHEPYCQFVVAPKVAKFRDKFSELRRR
;
A
#
# COMPACT_ATOMS: atom_id res chain seq x y z
N MET A 1 -4.25 -23.60 -13.42
CA MET A 1 -4.78 -22.68 -12.39
C MET A 1 -3.68 -21.66 -12.15
N ALA A 2 -3.92 -20.38 -12.43
CA ALA A 2 -2.94 -19.36 -12.07
C ALA A 2 -2.80 -19.38 -10.55
N GLY A 3 -1.56 -19.44 -10.05
CA GLY A 3 -1.29 -19.44 -8.62
C GLY A 3 -1.64 -18.10 -7.99
N GLU A 4 -1.70 -18.07 -6.67
CA GLU A 4 -1.75 -16.82 -5.91
C GLU A 4 -0.45 -16.02 -6.11
N GLU A 5 -0.57 -14.71 -6.26
CA GLU A 5 0.57 -13.77 -6.32
C GLU A 5 0.58 -12.82 -5.12
N ILE A 6 1.75 -12.22 -4.87
CA ILE A 6 1.98 -11.28 -3.76
C ILE A 6 2.39 -9.92 -4.32
N ALA A 7 1.78 -8.85 -3.82
CA ALA A 7 2.23 -7.48 -3.98
C ALA A 7 2.60 -6.88 -2.61
N THR A 8 3.66 -6.06 -2.55
CA THR A 8 4.00 -5.33 -1.32
C THR A 8 4.10 -3.84 -1.61
N LEU A 9 3.25 -3.06 -0.95
CA LEU A 9 2.98 -1.66 -1.31
C LEU A 9 2.99 -0.78 -0.05
N GLY A 10 3.73 0.32 -0.07
CA GLY A 10 3.74 1.35 0.98
C GLY A 10 3.36 2.71 0.41
N GLY A 11 2.44 3.43 1.05
CA GLY A 11 1.85 4.66 0.50
C GLY A 11 1.42 5.67 1.55
N GLY A 12 2.07 5.64 2.72
CA GLY A 12 1.62 6.31 3.94
C GLY A 12 1.14 5.29 4.97
N CYS A 13 0.26 5.72 5.88
CA CYS A 13 -0.28 4.84 6.92
C CYS A 13 -0.89 3.56 6.32
N PHE A 14 -0.42 2.40 6.77
CA PHE A 14 -0.86 1.11 6.24
C PHE A 14 -2.36 0.82 6.45
N TRP A 15 -3.02 1.42 7.45
CA TRP A 15 -4.45 1.25 7.71
C TRP A 15 -5.28 1.80 6.57
N CYS A 16 -4.79 2.87 5.92
CA CYS A 16 -5.41 3.45 4.75
C CYS A 16 -5.38 2.48 3.57
N ILE A 17 -4.22 1.86 3.36
CA ILE A 17 -3.96 1.01 2.19
C ILE A 17 -4.63 -0.36 2.38
N GLU A 18 -4.57 -0.91 3.59
CA GLU A 18 -5.24 -2.15 3.99
C GLU A 18 -6.75 -2.06 3.74
N ALA A 19 -7.40 -1.02 4.27
CA ALA A 19 -8.84 -0.84 4.16
C ALA A 19 -9.33 -0.80 2.70
N VAL A 20 -8.51 -0.27 1.78
CA VAL A 20 -8.82 -0.24 0.34
C VAL A 20 -8.72 -1.63 -0.26
N PHE A 21 -7.61 -2.35 -0.04
CA PHE A 21 -7.40 -3.65 -0.69
C PHE A 21 -8.25 -4.77 -0.10
N VAL A 22 -8.69 -4.67 1.15
CA VAL A 22 -9.64 -5.61 1.74
C VAL A 22 -10.97 -5.63 0.95
N GLU A 23 -11.38 -4.50 0.38
CA GLU A 23 -12.60 -4.40 -0.43
C GLU A 23 -12.42 -4.81 -1.90
N ALA A 24 -11.19 -5.03 -2.36
CA ALA A 24 -10.90 -5.32 -3.77
C ALA A 24 -11.21 -6.79 -4.13
N ALA A 25 -11.99 -7.01 -5.18
CA ALA A 25 -12.26 -8.32 -5.76
C ALA A 25 -10.97 -8.98 -6.24
N GLY A 26 -10.87 -10.30 -6.09
CA GLY A 26 -9.65 -11.04 -6.43
C GLY A 26 -8.54 -10.95 -5.39
N VAL A 27 -8.55 -9.98 -4.47
CA VAL A 27 -7.67 -10.02 -3.30
C VAL A 27 -8.10 -11.17 -2.39
N LEU A 28 -7.13 -11.92 -1.87
CA LEU A 28 -7.29 -13.10 -1.04
C LEU A 28 -6.93 -12.84 0.43
N GLY A 29 -6.02 -11.88 0.66
CA GLY A 29 -5.66 -11.42 2.00
C GLY A 29 -4.80 -10.17 1.94
N VAL A 30 -4.87 -9.36 3.00
CA VAL A 30 -4.03 -8.17 3.18
C VAL A 30 -3.46 -8.23 4.59
N GLU A 31 -2.18 -7.95 4.72
CA GLU A 31 -1.48 -7.95 5.99
C GLU A 31 -0.61 -6.70 6.11
N SER A 32 -0.85 -5.91 7.14
CA SER A 32 -0.09 -4.71 7.46
C SER A 32 1.26 -5.10 8.08
N GLY A 33 2.33 -4.39 7.73
CA GLY A 33 3.67 -4.69 8.23
C GLY A 33 4.73 -3.67 7.89
N TYR A 34 5.98 -4.05 8.15
CA TYR A 34 7.16 -3.21 8.04
C TYR A 34 8.18 -3.85 7.08
N ALA A 35 8.73 -3.06 6.15
CA ALA A 35 9.65 -3.59 5.12
C ALA A 35 10.69 -2.55 4.65
N GLY A 36 11.84 -3.04 4.21
CA GLY A 36 12.93 -2.24 3.63
C GLY A 36 13.67 -1.33 4.61
N GLY A 37 13.81 -1.79 5.85
CA GLY A 37 14.65 -1.19 6.89
C GLY A 37 15.72 -2.18 7.37
N ASP A 38 16.55 -1.72 8.31
CA ASP A 38 17.76 -2.40 8.76
C ASP A 38 17.61 -3.14 10.10
N VAL A 39 16.42 -3.09 10.71
CA VAL A 39 16.16 -3.68 12.02
C VAL A 39 15.35 -4.96 11.87
N ASP A 40 15.88 -6.06 12.38
CA ASP A 40 15.14 -7.32 12.44
C ASP A 40 14.07 -7.29 13.54
N HIS A 41 12.90 -7.87 13.27
CA HIS A 41 11.74 -7.90 14.20
C HIS A 41 11.38 -6.53 14.81
N PRO A 42 11.18 -5.46 14.00
CA PRO A 42 10.87 -4.13 14.51
C PRO A 42 9.48 -4.11 15.15
N THR A 43 9.34 -3.36 16.25
CA THR A 43 8.03 -3.02 16.81
C THR A 43 7.47 -1.76 16.16
N TYR A 44 6.16 -1.52 16.29
CA TYR A 44 5.54 -0.26 15.85
C TYR A 44 6.25 0.96 16.46
N ARG A 45 6.69 0.86 17.72
CA ARG A 45 7.42 1.93 18.41
C ARG A 45 8.78 2.21 17.75
N ASP A 46 9.49 1.15 17.34
CA ASP A 46 10.78 1.30 16.67
C ASP A 46 10.58 2.00 15.33
N VAL A 47 9.58 1.59 14.54
CA VAL A 47 9.27 2.21 13.24
C VAL A 47 8.80 3.66 13.41
N CYS A 48 7.95 3.95 14.39
CA CYS A 48 7.52 5.32 14.72
C CYS A 48 8.69 6.24 15.10
N SER A 49 9.82 5.70 15.57
CA SER A 49 11.01 6.51 15.86
C SER A 49 11.67 7.09 14.60
N GLY A 50 11.36 6.53 13.42
CA GLY A 50 11.95 6.90 12.13
C GLY A 50 13.38 6.43 11.92
N ARG A 51 13.95 5.64 12.84
CA ARG A 51 15.38 5.25 12.83
C ARG A 51 15.65 3.89 12.20
N THR A 52 14.61 3.08 11.98
CA THR A 52 14.77 1.70 11.51
C THR A 52 14.90 1.59 9.98
N GLY A 53 14.54 2.66 9.24
CA GLY A 53 14.46 2.65 7.79
C GLY A 53 13.22 1.96 7.21
N HIS A 54 12.44 1.24 8.02
CA HIS A 54 11.24 0.55 7.53
C HIS A 54 10.18 1.51 7.00
N ALA A 55 9.53 1.12 5.91
CA ALA A 55 8.24 1.65 5.48
C ALA A 55 7.11 0.86 6.16
N GLU A 56 6.03 1.55 6.51
CA GLU A 56 4.73 0.92 6.65
C GLU A 56 4.25 0.47 5.27
N VAL A 57 3.95 -0.82 5.16
CA VAL A 57 3.51 -1.45 3.91
C VAL A 57 2.36 -2.40 4.18
N VAL A 58 1.65 -2.77 3.12
CA VAL A 58 0.76 -3.92 3.11
C VAL A 58 1.31 -5.00 2.20
N ARG A 59 1.16 -6.26 2.60
CA ARG A 59 1.34 -7.44 1.77
C ARG A 59 -0.02 -7.92 1.30
N VAL A 60 -0.28 -7.79 0.00
CA VAL A 60 -1.54 -8.17 -0.65
C VAL A 60 -1.34 -9.51 -1.35
N ARG A 61 -2.08 -10.53 -0.94
CA ARG A 61 -2.19 -11.81 -1.63
C ARG A 61 -3.39 -11.73 -2.57
N PHE A 62 -3.23 -12.06 -3.85
CA PHE A 62 -4.30 -11.90 -4.84
C PHE A 62 -4.32 -13.01 -5.89
N ASP A 63 -5.49 -13.20 -6.50
CA ASP A 63 -5.73 -14.11 -7.62
C ASP A 63 -5.57 -13.34 -8.94
N PRO A 64 -4.46 -13.53 -9.69
CA PRO A 64 -4.21 -12.81 -10.93
C PRO A 64 -5.23 -13.11 -12.04
N SER A 65 -6.07 -14.13 -11.89
CA SER A 65 -7.19 -14.39 -12.82
C SER A 65 -8.42 -13.51 -12.56
N LYS A 66 -8.47 -12.83 -11.41
CA LYS A 66 -9.59 -11.96 -10.99
C LYS A 66 -9.20 -10.49 -10.90
N VAL A 67 -7.97 -10.20 -10.51
CA VAL A 67 -7.41 -8.85 -10.46
C VAL A 67 -5.94 -8.90 -10.86
N SER A 68 -5.55 -8.07 -11.81
CA SER A 68 -4.17 -7.98 -12.28
C SER A 68 -3.32 -7.14 -11.32
N TYR A 69 -2.01 -7.38 -11.33
CA TYR A 69 -1.06 -6.55 -10.59
C TYR A 69 -1.12 -5.08 -11.03
N ARG A 70 -1.38 -4.80 -12.31
CA ARG A 70 -1.60 -3.45 -12.83
C ARG A 70 -2.80 -2.76 -12.18
N GLU A 71 -3.95 -3.44 -12.09
CA GLU A 71 -5.14 -2.89 -11.43
C GLU A 71 -4.88 -2.60 -9.95
N LEU A 72 -4.12 -3.45 -9.25
CA LEU A 72 -3.69 -3.17 -7.88
C LEU A 72 -2.84 -1.89 -7.79
N LEU A 73 -1.91 -1.68 -8.73
CA LEU A 73 -1.12 -0.45 -8.79
C LEU A 73 -1.95 0.78 -9.12
N GLU A 74 -2.91 0.68 -10.04
CA GLU A 74 -3.83 1.77 -10.37
C GLU A 74 -4.67 2.20 -9.17
N VAL A 75 -5.19 1.22 -8.40
CA VAL A 75 -5.85 1.48 -7.12
C VAL A 75 -4.89 2.15 -6.14
N PHE A 76 -3.68 1.59 -5.96
CA PHE A 76 -2.66 2.13 -5.07
C PHE A 76 -2.34 3.59 -5.37
N PHE A 77 -2.00 3.93 -6.61
CA PHE A 77 -1.69 5.30 -7.03
C PHE A 77 -2.90 6.25 -7.00
N ALA A 78 -4.13 5.71 -7.04
CA ALA A 78 -5.31 6.52 -6.88
C ALA A 78 -5.59 6.92 -5.43
N VAL A 79 -5.18 6.14 -4.43
CA VAL A 79 -5.57 6.36 -3.01
C VAL A 79 -4.52 7.05 -2.13
N HIS A 80 -3.35 7.38 -2.68
CA HIS A 80 -2.31 8.15 -2.01
C HIS A 80 -1.66 9.18 -2.98
N ASP A 81 -0.95 10.17 -2.46
CA ASP A 81 -0.12 11.08 -3.28
C ASP A 81 1.28 10.47 -3.49
N PRO A 82 1.67 10.07 -4.71
CA PRO A 82 2.99 9.49 -5.01
C PRO A 82 4.08 10.54 -5.26
N THR A 83 3.79 11.84 -5.09
CA THR A 83 4.71 12.96 -5.39
C THR A 83 5.31 13.59 -4.12
N THR A 84 4.91 13.11 -2.94
CA THR A 84 5.38 13.60 -1.64
C THR A 84 6.42 12.66 -1.02
N LEU A 85 7.67 13.13 -0.98
CA LEU A 85 8.78 12.36 -0.41
C LEU A 85 8.60 12.22 1.10
N ASN A 86 8.64 10.97 1.60
CA ASN A 86 8.57 10.63 3.02
C ASN A 86 7.37 11.27 3.76
N ARG A 87 6.21 11.34 3.09
CA ARG A 87 5.00 11.97 3.63
C ARG A 87 3.75 11.48 2.91
N GLN A 88 2.66 11.34 3.66
CA GLN A 88 1.31 11.27 3.11
C GLN A 88 0.35 12.15 3.91
N GLY A 89 -0.11 13.25 3.32
CA GLY A 89 -0.89 14.25 4.04
C GLY A 89 -0.13 14.78 5.27
N ASN A 90 -0.70 14.58 6.46
CA ASN A 90 -0.10 15.00 7.74
C ASN A 90 0.82 13.93 8.36
N ASP A 91 0.87 12.72 7.79
CA ASP A 91 1.76 11.66 8.25
C ASP A 91 3.15 11.89 7.64
N VAL A 92 4.13 12.29 8.46
CA VAL A 92 5.47 12.70 8.00
C VAL A 92 6.54 11.78 8.57
N GLY A 93 7.37 11.24 7.68
CA GLY A 93 8.49 10.36 8.05
C GLY A 93 8.77 9.32 6.96
N THR A 94 9.97 8.74 7.01
CA THR A 94 10.42 7.72 6.04
C THR A 94 9.57 6.46 6.07
N GLN A 95 8.89 6.20 7.19
CA GLN A 95 7.94 5.11 7.32
C GLN A 95 6.69 5.30 6.45
N TYR A 96 6.38 6.53 6.06
CA TYR A 96 5.22 6.87 5.23
C TYR A 96 5.59 7.12 3.76
N ARG A 97 6.80 6.72 3.34
CA ARG A 97 7.23 6.87 1.95
C ARG A 97 6.36 6.05 1.00
N SER A 98 6.21 6.54 -0.22
CA SER A 98 5.63 5.76 -1.31
C SER A 98 6.67 4.77 -1.84
N VAL A 99 6.36 3.48 -1.83
CA VAL A 99 7.24 2.40 -2.30
C VAL A 99 6.44 1.23 -2.87
N VAL A 100 6.95 0.66 -3.96
CA VAL A 100 6.51 -0.60 -4.56
C VAL A 100 7.65 -1.60 -4.44
N TYR A 101 7.41 -2.66 -3.68
CA TYR A 101 8.34 -3.78 -3.51
C TYR A 101 7.93 -4.92 -4.45
N PHE A 102 8.66 -5.10 -5.55
CA PHE A 102 8.33 -6.07 -6.59
C PHE A 102 8.86 -7.48 -6.26
N HIS A 103 8.06 -8.51 -6.59
CA HIS A 103 8.39 -9.92 -6.32
C HIS A 103 8.89 -10.67 -7.56
N SER A 104 8.82 -10.05 -8.74
CA SER A 104 9.35 -10.60 -10.00
C SER A 104 9.73 -9.49 -10.99
N ASP A 105 10.44 -9.87 -12.06
CA ASP A 105 10.78 -8.94 -13.15
C ASP A 105 9.53 -8.47 -13.91
N GLU A 106 8.49 -9.29 -14.02
CA GLU A 106 7.20 -8.90 -14.61
C GLU A 106 6.48 -7.85 -13.78
N GLN A 107 6.48 -8.00 -12.44
CA GLN A 107 5.95 -6.98 -11.55
C GLN A 107 6.75 -5.69 -11.65
N ARG A 108 8.08 -5.76 -11.68
CA ARG A 108 8.94 -4.60 -11.88
C ARG A 108 8.59 -3.88 -13.19
N ALA A 109 8.56 -4.59 -14.31
CA ALA A 109 8.26 -4.01 -15.62
C ALA A 109 6.86 -3.37 -15.66
N THR A 110 5.88 -4.01 -15.02
CA THR A 110 4.51 -3.48 -14.90
C THR A 110 4.49 -2.20 -14.06
N ALA A 111 5.18 -2.16 -12.93
CA ALA A 111 5.27 -0.99 -12.07
C ALA A 111 5.96 0.18 -12.78
N GLU A 112 7.08 -0.08 -13.48
CA GLU A 112 7.76 0.93 -14.29
C GLU A 112 6.86 1.52 -15.38
N ALA A 113 6.03 0.68 -16.03
CA ALA A 113 5.08 1.14 -17.03
C ALA A 113 3.98 2.03 -16.43
N VAL A 114 3.35 1.59 -15.34
CA VAL A 114 2.30 2.37 -14.64
C VAL A 114 2.84 3.70 -14.14
N ILE A 115 4.04 3.71 -13.52
CA ILE A 115 4.68 4.94 -13.05
C ILE A 115 4.95 5.90 -14.22
N ARG A 116 5.43 5.37 -15.36
CA ARG A 116 5.71 6.19 -16.54
C ARG A 116 4.45 6.81 -17.14
N GLU A 117 3.37 6.05 -17.22
CA GLU A 117 2.07 6.52 -17.70
C GLU A 117 1.52 7.62 -16.77
N LEU A 118 1.52 7.39 -15.46
CA LEU A 118 1.09 8.38 -14.47
C LEU A 118 1.95 9.65 -14.46
N ALA A 119 3.27 9.50 -14.63
CA ALA A 119 4.19 10.64 -14.67
C ALA A 119 3.89 11.59 -15.84
N ALA A 120 3.31 11.11 -16.94
CA ALA A 120 2.91 11.94 -18.06
C ALA A 120 1.69 12.84 -17.74
N GLU A 121 0.86 12.45 -16.76
CA GLU A 121 -0.35 13.16 -16.36
C GLU A 121 -0.11 14.11 -15.17
N LEU A 122 0.95 13.88 -14.39
CA LEU A 122 1.25 14.62 -13.18
C LEU A 122 2.19 15.81 -13.42
N ARG A 123 1.87 16.94 -12.81
CA ARG A 123 2.73 18.14 -12.83
C ARG A 123 3.99 18.00 -11.99
N ARG A 124 3.93 17.17 -10.94
CA ARG A 124 5.03 16.93 -10.01
C ARG A 124 5.59 15.53 -10.28
N PRO A 125 6.93 15.36 -10.20
CA PRO A 125 7.53 14.05 -10.42
C PRO A 125 7.04 13.06 -9.37
N ILE A 126 6.83 11.81 -9.79
CA ILE A 126 6.60 10.67 -8.91
C ILE A 126 7.90 10.36 -8.17
N VAL A 127 7.82 10.22 -6.86
CA VAL A 127 8.95 9.88 -5.98
C VAL A 127 8.81 8.48 -5.38
N THR A 128 7.86 7.69 -5.86
CA THR A 128 7.66 6.29 -5.45
C THR A 128 8.92 5.49 -5.71
N GLU A 129 9.46 4.89 -4.64
CA GLU A 129 10.57 3.97 -4.71
C GLU A 129 10.12 2.67 -5.40
N LEU A 130 10.94 2.13 -6.30
CA LEU A 130 10.74 0.80 -6.88
C LEU A 130 11.94 -0.08 -6.57
N SER A 131 11.75 -1.07 -5.72
CA SER A 131 12.81 -1.90 -5.16
C SER A 131 12.41 -3.38 -5.12
N PRO A 132 13.35 -4.34 -5.20
CA PRO A 132 13.04 -5.75 -4.98
C PRO A 132 12.40 -5.96 -3.59
N ALA A 133 11.48 -6.92 -3.48
CA ALA A 133 10.83 -7.21 -2.22
C ALA A 133 11.84 -7.63 -1.13
N PRO A 134 11.98 -6.86 -0.04
CA PRO A 134 12.87 -7.20 1.06
C PRO A 134 12.15 -8.16 2.02
N ARG A 135 12.80 -8.46 3.15
CA ARG A 135 12.14 -9.15 4.26
C ARG A 135 10.95 -8.33 4.76
N PHE A 136 9.82 -9.01 4.95
CA PHE A 136 8.58 -8.44 5.50
C PHE A 136 8.42 -8.86 6.96
N TRP A 137 8.10 -7.89 7.80
CA TRP A 137 7.78 -8.09 9.21
C TRP A 137 6.30 -7.78 9.44
N PRO A 138 5.46 -8.77 9.78
CA PRO A 138 4.07 -8.52 10.16
C PRO A 138 4.01 -7.50 11.30
N ALA A 139 3.12 -6.52 11.16
CA ALA A 139 2.79 -5.63 12.27
C ALA A 139 1.96 -6.36 13.31
N GLU A 140 1.94 -5.84 14.52
CA GLU A 140 1.20 -6.38 15.66
C GLU A 140 -0.29 -6.58 15.33
N ASP A 141 -0.91 -7.60 15.93
CA ASP A 141 -2.30 -8.02 15.60
C ASP A 141 -3.32 -6.87 15.70
N TYR A 142 -3.11 -5.92 16.61
CA TYR A 142 -4.02 -4.78 16.77
C TYR A 142 -3.97 -3.78 15.59
N HIS A 143 -2.96 -3.86 14.72
CA HIS A 143 -2.91 -3.08 13.48
C HIS A 143 -3.68 -3.74 12.32
N GLN A 144 -3.95 -5.05 12.40
CA GLN A 144 -4.60 -5.79 11.32
C GLN A 144 -6.11 -5.53 11.34
N GLY A 145 -6.69 -5.14 10.20
CA GLY A 145 -8.11 -4.81 10.10
C GLY A 145 -8.51 -3.58 10.93
N TYR A 146 -7.58 -2.67 11.19
CA TYR A 146 -7.76 -1.57 12.13
C TYR A 146 -8.97 -0.68 11.78
N PHE A 147 -9.17 -0.37 10.50
CA PHE A 147 -10.30 0.45 10.06
C PHE A 147 -11.65 -0.21 10.31
N ALA A 148 -11.73 -1.53 10.14
CA ALA A 148 -12.97 -2.28 10.39
C ALA A 148 -13.31 -2.31 11.88
N ALA A 149 -12.30 -2.45 12.75
CA ALA A 149 -12.48 -2.47 14.21
C ALA A 149 -12.73 -1.08 14.81
N ASN A 150 -12.07 -0.05 14.27
CA ASN A 150 -11.98 1.29 14.87
C ASN A 150 -12.52 2.38 13.94
N GLY A 151 -13.50 2.06 13.10
CA GLY A 151 -13.97 2.96 12.04
C GLY A 151 -14.44 4.33 12.54
N HIS A 152 -14.90 4.44 13.79
CA HIS A 152 -15.37 5.68 14.40
C HIS A 152 -14.25 6.61 14.91
N GLU A 153 -13.01 6.13 14.98
CA GLU A 153 -11.87 6.94 15.41
C GLU A 153 -11.67 8.14 14.48
N PRO A 154 -11.28 9.32 15.00
CA PRO A 154 -11.12 10.51 14.18
C PRO A 154 -10.17 10.31 12.99
N TYR A 155 -9.07 9.59 13.19
CA TYR A 155 -8.13 9.28 12.11
C TYR A 155 -8.81 8.44 11.00
N CYS A 156 -9.59 7.43 11.39
CA CYS A 156 -10.35 6.61 10.45
C CYS A 156 -11.37 7.45 9.66
N GLN A 157 -12.09 8.35 10.32
CA GLN A 157 -13.11 9.19 9.68
C GLN A 157 -12.52 10.24 8.73
N PHE A 158 -11.42 10.90 9.12
CA PHE A 158 -10.88 12.03 8.36
C PHE A 158 -9.79 11.64 7.36
N VAL A 159 -9.13 10.49 7.54
CA VAL A 159 -8.00 10.06 6.68
C VAL A 159 -8.30 8.78 5.91
N VAL A 160 -8.81 7.74 6.58
CA VAL A 160 -9.03 6.42 5.94
C VAL A 160 -10.31 6.40 5.11
N ALA A 161 -11.44 6.83 5.69
CA ALA A 161 -12.75 6.77 5.05
C ALA A 161 -12.82 7.53 3.70
N PRO A 162 -12.20 8.72 3.53
CA PRO A 162 -12.16 9.39 2.22
C PRO A 162 -11.41 8.58 1.15
N LYS A 163 -10.34 7.85 1.53
CA LYS A 163 -9.58 7.00 0.61
C LYS A 163 -10.38 5.77 0.21
N VAL A 164 -11.08 5.15 1.16
CA VAL A 164 -12.01 4.04 0.89
C VAL A 164 -13.17 4.51 0.00
N ALA A 165 -13.77 5.66 0.27
CA ALA A 165 -14.81 6.24 -0.58
C ALA A 165 -14.31 6.47 -2.02
N LYS A 166 -13.11 7.08 -2.17
CA LYS A 166 -12.48 7.27 -3.48
C LYS A 166 -12.28 5.95 -4.22
N PHE A 167 -11.88 4.89 -3.53
CA PHE A 167 -11.79 3.55 -4.12
C PHE A 167 -13.17 3.05 -4.58
N ARG A 168 -14.18 3.13 -3.72
CA ARG A 168 -15.54 2.67 -4.02
C ARG A 168 -16.16 3.38 -5.22
N ASP A 169 -15.86 4.66 -5.38
CA ASP A 169 -16.37 5.49 -6.47
C ASP A 169 -15.63 5.25 -7.79
N LYS A 170 -14.30 5.19 -7.78
CA LYS A 170 -13.48 5.06 -9.00
C LYS A 170 -13.33 3.64 -9.51
N PHE A 171 -13.43 2.65 -8.63
CA PHE A 171 -13.15 1.25 -8.93
C PHE A 171 -14.33 0.34 -8.54
N SER A 172 -15.57 0.80 -8.79
CA SER A 172 -16.79 0.07 -8.45
C SER A 172 -16.81 -1.37 -8.96
N GLU A 173 -16.27 -1.60 -10.16
CA GLU A 173 -16.19 -2.92 -10.80
C GLU A 173 -15.19 -3.86 -10.11
N LEU A 174 -14.17 -3.32 -9.44
CA LEU A 174 -13.17 -4.08 -8.68
C LEU A 174 -13.58 -4.29 -7.23
N ARG A 175 -14.81 -4.01 -6.84
CA ARG A 175 -15.27 -4.24 -5.46
C ARG A 175 -15.73 -5.68 -5.27
N ARG A 176 -15.39 -6.27 -4.12
CA ARG A 176 -16.04 -7.50 -3.67
C ARG A 176 -17.53 -7.22 -3.51
N ARG A 177 -18.34 -8.06 -4.14
CA ARG A 177 -19.80 -8.07 -4.01
C ARG A 177 -20.23 -8.87 -2.79
#